data_AF-A0A528TFG7-F1
#
_entry.id   AF-A0A528TFG7-F1
#
_cell.length_a   1.000
_cell.length_b   1.000
_cell.length_c   1.000
_cell.angle_alpha   90.00
_cell.angle_beta   90.00
_cell.angle_gamma   90.00
#
_symmetry.space_group_name_H-M   'P 1'
#
loop_
_entity.id
_entity.type
_entity.pdbx_description
1 polymer ?
#
loop_
_entity_poly.entity_id
_entity_poly.type
_entity_poly.pdbx_seq_one_letter_code
_entity_poly.pdbx_strand_id
1 'polypeptide(L)'
;RLWTPNGFREDEWTHAESAEALAGNGRFILPLQAFLGLDDDIRRSAKERLGVLLLPGDELDKIVGLLDQLSLVALAFPAFNDGRSFS
;
A
#
# COMPACT_ATOMS: atom_id res chain seq x y z
N ARG A 1 -0.93 -9.58 10.62
CA ARG A 1 0.40 -10.20 10.89
C ARG A 1 1.07 -10.41 9.55
N LEU A 2 2.29 -9.92 9.38
CA LEU A 2 3.04 -10.03 8.11
C LEU A 2 3.95 -11.24 8.14
N TRP A 3 3.95 -12.02 7.06
CA TRP A 3 4.92 -13.09 6.88
C TRP A 3 6.23 -12.52 6.35
N THR A 4 7.36 -12.95 6.93
CA THR A 4 8.71 -12.66 6.44
C THR A 4 9.55 -13.93 6.43
N PRO A 5 10.71 -13.97 5.77
CA PRO A 5 11.60 -15.14 5.80
C PRO A 5 11.99 -15.58 7.22
N ASN A 6 11.98 -14.67 8.19
CA ASN A 6 12.29 -14.94 9.60
C ASN A 6 11.05 -15.24 10.47
N GLY A 7 9.88 -15.41 9.86
CA GLY A 7 8.62 -15.70 10.56
C GLY A 7 7.60 -14.56 10.52
N PHE A 8 6.52 -14.73 11.28
CA PHE A 8 5.46 -13.73 11.40
C PHE A 8 5.88 -12.59 12.31
N ARG A 9 5.67 -11.36 11.85
CA ARG A 9 5.78 -10.14 12.67
C ARG A 9 4.43 -9.46 12.83
N GLU A 10 4.35 -8.56 13.80
CA GLU A 10 3.21 -7.66 13.89
C GLU A 10 3.08 -6.83 12.62
N ASP A 11 1.82 -6.60 12.25
CA ASP A 11 1.49 -5.83 11.08
C ASP A 11 1.13 -4.43 11.54
N GLU A 12 2.08 -3.52 11.41
CA GLU A 12 1.96 -2.13 11.83
C GLU A 12 1.30 -1.24 10.74
N TRP A 13 0.93 -1.81 9.60
CA TRP A 13 0.38 -1.06 8.47
C TRP A 13 -1.11 -0.80 8.63
N THR A 14 -1.51 0.44 8.41
CA THR A 14 -2.90 0.87 8.47
C THR A 14 -3.31 1.49 7.13
N HIS A 15 -4.50 1.17 6.64
CA HIS A 15 -5.06 1.85 5.48
C HIS A 15 -5.49 3.27 5.86
N ALA A 16 -5.14 4.25 5.04
CA ALA A 16 -5.57 5.63 5.20
C ALA A 16 -6.08 6.17 3.86
N GLU A 17 -7.05 7.07 3.89
CA GLU A 17 -7.68 7.58 2.67
C GLU A 17 -6.83 8.63 1.96
N SER A 18 -5.89 9.26 2.67
CA SER A 18 -5.23 10.48 2.20
C SER A 18 -3.90 10.79 2.91
N ALA A 19 -3.19 11.79 2.40
CA ALA A 19 -1.83 12.16 2.81
C ALA A 19 -1.74 12.73 4.24
N GLU A 20 -2.85 13.22 4.79
CA GLU A 20 -2.93 13.78 6.15
C GLU A 20 -2.49 12.75 7.20
N ALA A 21 -2.67 11.46 6.94
CA ALA A 21 -2.19 10.39 7.81
C ALA A 21 -0.66 10.41 7.99
N LEU A 22 0.09 10.91 6.99
CA LEU A 22 1.54 10.99 7.04
C LEU A 22 2.06 12.03 8.04
N ALA A 23 1.21 12.89 8.61
CA ALA A 23 1.56 13.80 9.70
C ALA A 23 1.94 13.06 11.00
N GLY A 24 1.46 11.82 11.19
CA GLY A 24 1.87 10.96 12.29
C GLY A 24 3.09 10.08 11.96
N ASN A 25 3.56 9.32 12.94
CA ASN A 25 4.70 8.38 12.80
C ASN A 25 4.29 6.95 12.43
N GLY A 26 3.03 6.73 12.06
CA GLY A 26 2.52 5.41 11.66
C GLY A 26 2.96 4.99 10.26
N ARG A 27 2.73 3.71 9.94
CA ARG A 27 2.90 3.14 8.59
C ARG A 27 1.56 3.09 7.87
N PHE A 28 1.48 3.71 6.71
CA PHE A 28 0.21 3.93 6.02
C PHE A 28 0.21 3.40 4.60
N ILE A 29 -0.91 2.79 4.23
CA ILE A 29 -1.20 2.34 2.87
C ILE A 29 -2.24 3.31 2.29
N LEU A 30 -1.86 4.03 1.24
CA LEU A 30 -2.72 5.01 0.57
C LEU A 30 -3.31 4.42 -0.72
N PRO A 31 -4.55 4.79 -1.11
CA PRO A 31 -5.07 4.53 -2.46
C PRO A 31 -4.13 5.08 -3.52
N LEU A 32 -4.05 4.42 -4.69
CA LEU A 32 -3.18 4.81 -5.79
C LEU A 32 -3.24 6.31 -6.12
N GLN A 33 -4.44 6.89 -6.21
CA GLN A 33 -4.61 8.31 -6.54
C GLN A 33 -4.03 9.23 -5.45
N ALA A 34 -4.22 8.90 -4.17
CA ALA A 34 -3.65 9.67 -3.07
C ALA A 34 -2.12 9.58 -3.05
N PHE A 35 -1.56 8.40 -3.35
CA PHE A 35 -0.11 8.19 -3.48
C PHE A 35 0.50 8.99 -4.64
N LEU A 36 -0.13 8.97 -5.82
CA LEU A 36 0.33 9.72 -7.00
C LEU A 36 0.21 11.23 -6.81
N GLY A 37 -0.74 11.69 -6.00
CA GLY A 37 -0.92 13.10 -5.65
C GLY A 37 0.11 13.66 -4.66
N LEU A 38 0.97 12.83 -4.07
CA LEU A 38 2.04 13.30 -3.19
C LEU A 38 3.14 14.02 -3.99
N ASP A 39 3.82 14.97 -3.35
CA ASP A 39 5.08 15.51 -3.87
C ASP A 39 6.20 14.46 -3.76
N ASP A 40 7.23 14.57 -4.63
CA ASP A 40 8.38 13.66 -4.63
C ASP A 40 9.12 13.67 -3.27
N ASP A 41 9.38 14.85 -2.72
CA ASP A 41 10.02 15.00 -1.40
C ASP A 41 9.22 14.33 -0.27
N ILE A 42 7.89 14.37 -0.34
CA ILE A 42 7.03 13.70 0.64
C ILE A 42 7.14 12.18 0.49
N ARG A 43 7.08 11.65 -0.74
CA ARG A 43 7.27 10.21 -0.97
C ARG A 43 8.63 9.73 -0.48
N ARG A 44 9.71 10.43 -0.82
CA ARG A 44 11.08 10.04 -0.40
C ARG A 44 11.25 10.11 1.11
N SER A 45 10.77 11.16 1.76
CA SER A 45 10.89 11.30 3.23
C SER A 45 10.02 10.29 4.00
N ALA A 46 8.88 9.88 3.44
CA ALA A 46 7.97 8.93 4.06
C ALA A 46 8.19 7.46 3.62
N LYS A 47 9.12 7.18 2.69
CA LYS A 47 9.35 5.87 2.05
C LYS A 47 9.17 4.67 2.98
N GLU A 48 9.90 4.65 4.10
CA GLU A 48 9.94 3.52 5.05
C GLU A 48 8.60 3.19 5.72
N ARG A 49 7.66 4.14 5.67
CA ARG A 49 6.33 4.07 6.30
C ARG A 49 5.20 4.34 5.31
N LEU A 50 5.51 4.35 4.01
CA LEU A 50 4.57 4.62 2.94
C LEU A 50 4.36 3.36 2.09
N GLY A 51 3.09 3.03 1.88
CA GLY A 51 2.66 1.96 1.00
C GLY A 51 1.53 2.44 0.10
N VAL A 52 1.28 1.68 -0.96
CA VAL A 52 0.21 1.95 -1.93
C VAL A 52 -0.72 0.76 -2.05
N LEU A 53 -2.01 1.03 -2.13
CA LEU A 53 -3.06 0.05 -2.45
C LEU A 53 -3.40 0.15 -3.93
N LEU A 54 -3.30 -0.99 -4.63
CA LEU A 54 -3.83 -1.17 -5.99
C LEU A 54 -5.14 -1.93 -5.95
N LEU A 55 -6.17 -1.35 -6.58
CA LEU A 55 -7.45 -1.98 -6.83
C LEU A 55 -7.41 -2.79 -8.14
N PRO A 56 -8.35 -3.72 -8.33
CA PRO A 56 -8.53 -4.35 -9.64
C PRO A 56 -8.79 -3.31 -10.72
N GLY A 57 -8.02 -3.37 -11.80
CA GLY A 57 -8.10 -2.41 -12.90
C GLY A 57 -7.18 -1.20 -12.76
N ASP A 58 -6.49 -1.02 -11.63
CA ASP A 58 -5.44 -0.01 -11.52
C ASP A 58 -4.25 -0.37 -12.42
N GLU A 59 -3.68 0.65 -13.08
CA GLU A 59 -2.55 0.49 -13.99
C GLU A 59 -1.23 0.40 -13.21
N LEU A 60 -0.59 -0.77 -13.26
CA LEU A 60 0.68 -1.03 -12.56
C LEU A 60 1.82 -0.11 -13.02
N ASP A 61 1.85 0.25 -14.31
CA ASP A 61 2.89 1.10 -14.90
C ASP A 61 3.01 2.47 -14.20
N LYS A 62 1.93 2.94 -13.56
CA LYS A 62 1.92 4.21 -12.80
C LYS A 62 2.82 4.18 -11.57
N ILE A 63 3.15 3.01 -11.02
CA ILE A 63 4.00 2.89 -9.82
C ILE A 63 5.38 2.28 -10.09
N VAL A 64 5.64 1.72 -11.28
CA VAL A 64 6.91 1.03 -11.59
C VAL A 64 8.12 1.94 -11.35
N GLY A 65 8.05 3.19 -11.82
CA GLY A 65 9.11 4.19 -11.63
C GLY A 65 9.18 4.79 -10.22
N LEU A 66 8.31 4.38 -9.31
CA LEU A 66 8.18 4.93 -7.95
C LEU A 66 8.43 3.87 -6.86
N LEU A 67 8.77 2.62 -7.24
CA LEU A 67 8.98 1.51 -6.31
C LEU A 67 10.13 1.76 -5.33
N ASP A 68 11.09 2.63 -5.66
CA ASP A 68 12.17 3.03 -4.77
C ASP A 68 11.73 4.07 -3.71
N GLN A 69 10.49 4.57 -3.78
CA GLN A 69 9.92 5.62 -2.91
C GLN A 69 8.80 5.11 -1.99
N LEU A 70 8.59 3.79 -1.91
CA LEU A 70 7.62 3.16 -1.02
C LEU A 70 8.17 1.82 -0.51
N SER A 71 7.64 1.35 0.62
CA SER A 71 8.09 0.10 1.25
C SER A 71 7.08 -1.03 1.18
N LEU A 72 5.84 -0.77 0.73
CA LEU A 72 4.79 -1.77 0.63
C LEU A 72 3.84 -1.53 -0.56
N VAL A 73 3.57 -2.59 -1.33
CA VAL A 73 2.47 -2.63 -2.30
C VAL A 73 1.41 -3.60 -1.79
N ALA A 74 0.20 -3.11 -1.55
CA ALA A 74 -0.96 -3.92 -1.21
C ALA A 74 -1.81 -4.11 -2.48
N LEU A 75 -2.25 -5.34 -2.72
CA LEU A 75 -3.14 -5.69 -3.84
C LEU A 75 -4.51 -6.07 -3.27
N ALA A 76 -5.55 -5.37 -3.68
CA ALA A 76 -6.92 -5.74 -3.33
C ALA A 76 -7.42 -6.86 -4.25
N PHE A 77 -7.70 -8.02 -3.66
CA PHE A 77 -8.39 -9.10 -4.35
C PHE A 77 -9.88 -9.07 -3.95
N PRO A 78 -10.82 -8.95 -4.90
CA PRO A 78 -12.24 -9.06 -4.60
C PRO A 78 -12.51 -10.42 -3.94
N ALA A 79 -13.16 -10.39 -2.77
CA ALA A 79 -13.72 -11.60 -2.21
C ALA A 79 -14.98 -11.96 -3.01
N PHE A 80 -14.92 -13.03 -3.80
CA PHE A 80 -16.11 -13.61 -4.41
C PHE A 80 -16.89 -14.36 -3.32
N ASN A 81 -17.92 -13.74 -2.77
CA ASN A 81 -18.81 -14.34 -1.77
C ASN A 81 -20.01 -15.08 -2.39
N ASP A 82 -19.90 -15.59 -3.62
CA ASP A 82 -21.04 -16.28 -4.28
C ASP A 82 -21.19 -17.76 -3.87
N GLY A 83 -20.36 -18.26 -2.96
CA GLY A 83 -20.50 -19.60 -2.38
C GLY A 83 -20.08 -20.75 -3.30
N ARG A 84 -19.49 -20.49 -4.47
CA ARG A 84 -18.91 -21.55 -5.30
C ARG A 84 -17.53 -21.94 -4.79
N SER A 85 -17.38 -23.20 -4.42
CA SER A 85 -16.08 -23.81 -4.13
C SER A 85 -15.15 -23.65 -5.34
N PHE A 86 -13.99 -23.03 -5.16
CA PHE A 86 -12.91 -23.05 -6.16
C PHE A 86 -11.90 -24.16 -5.81
N SER A 87 -11.54 -24.95 -6.82
CA SER A 87 -10.48 -25.97 -6.85
C SER A 87 -9.23 -25.43 -7.52
#